data_AF-A0A0G4B5B9-F1
#
_entry.id   AF-A0A0G4B5B9-F1
#
_cell.length_a   1.000
_cell.length_b   1.000
_cell.length_c   1.000
_cell.angle_alpha   90.00
_cell.angle_beta   90.00
_cell.angle_gamma   90.00
#
_symmetry.space_group_name_H-M   'P 1'
#
loop_
_entity.id
_entity.type
_entity.pdbx_description
1 polymer ?
#
loop_
_entity_poly.entity_id
_entity_poly.type
_entity_poly.pdbx_seq_one_letter_code
_entity_poly.pdbx_strand_id
1 'polypeptide(L)' 'MGDKVVVNNASKIVLTGNKVEQKVYHHHTGYLGHLKTVTAKELMVKNPGEILKKAVYGMLPKNKLRDGWMKNLTINN' A
#
# COMPACT_ATOMS: atom_id res chain seq x y z
N MET A 1 -15.46 -14.76 9.74
CA MET A 1 -14.12 -15.29 10.04
C MET A 1 -13.33 -15.31 8.74
N GLY A 2 -12.04 -15.01 8.76
CA GLY A 2 -11.19 -15.01 7.57
C GLY A 2 -9.75 -15.30 7.96
N ASP A 3 -8.95 -15.72 6.99
CA ASP A 3 -7.59 -16.20 7.25
C ASP A 3 -6.61 -15.06 7.49
N LYS A 4 -5.54 -15.38 8.22
CA LYS A 4 -4.38 -14.51 8.37
C LYS A 4 -3.38 -14.82 7.26
N VAL A 5 -2.93 -13.77 6.58
CA VAL A 5 -2.00 -13.89 5.45
C VAL A 5 -0.71 -13.17 5.79
N VAL A 6 0.41 -13.86 5.64
CA VAL A 6 1.75 -13.30 5.83
C VAL A 6 2.45 -13.23 4.48
N VAL A 7 2.88 -12.04 4.08
CA VAL A 7 3.66 -11.82 2.86
C VAL A 7 5.09 -11.50 3.23
N ASN A 8 6.04 -12.28 2.70
CA ASN A 8 7.46 -12.09 2.90
C ASN A 8 8.13 -11.48 1.66
N ASN A 9 9.29 -10.85 1.83
CA ASN A 9 10.09 -10.26 0.75
C ASN A 9 9.34 -9.19 -0.05
N ALA A 10 8.59 -8.31 0.62
CA ALA A 10 7.86 -7.24 -0.05
C ALA A 10 8.77 -6.26 -0.83
N SER A 11 10.06 -6.20 -0.50
CA SER A 11 11.08 -5.45 -1.24
C SER A 11 11.30 -5.93 -2.68
N LYS A 12 10.98 -7.20 -2.99
CA LYS A 12 11.22 -7.81 -4.30
C LYS A 12 10.00 -7.77 -5.24
N ILE A 13 8.97 -7.02 -4.88
CA ILE A 13 7.76 -6.92 -5.70
C ILE A 13 8.10 -6.26 -7.04
N VAL A 14 7.66 -6.85 -8.14
CA VAL A 14 7.89 -6.33 -9.49
C VAL A 14 6.65 -5.56 -9.96
N LEU A 15 6.85 -4.31 -10.36
CA LEU A 15 5.84 -3.51 -11.05
C LEU A 15 6.13 -3.56 -12.56
N THR A 16 5.13 -3.89 -13.37
CA THR A 16 5.30 -4.03 -14.82
C THR A 16 5.41 -2.68 -15.54
N GLY A 17 6.22 -2.63 -16.62
CA GLY A 17 6.41 -1.44 -17.44
C GLY A 17 7.02 -0.26 -16.66
N ASN A 18 6.62 0.96 -17.02
CA ASN A 18 7.14 2.19 -16.40
C ASN A 18 6.43 2.57 -15.08
N LYS A 19 5.67 1.65 -14.47
CA LYS A 19 4.88 1.91 -13.26
C LYS A 19 5.75 2.25 -12.05
N VAL A 20 6.97 1.73 -11.99
CA VAL A 20 7.92 2.08 -10.91
C VAL A 20 8.15 3.60 -10.87
N GLU A 21 8.26 4.24 -12.04
CA GLU A 21 8.58 5.66 -12.16
C GLU A 21 7.33 6.53 -12.24
N GLN A 22 6.29 6.07 -12.94
CA GLN A 22 5.10 6.87 -13.23
C GLN A 22 4.00 6.75 -12.18
N LYS A 23 3.98 5.69 -11.37
CA LYS A 23 2.91 5.51 -10.38
C LYS A 23 3.16 6.43 -9.20
N VAL A 24 2.21 7.31 -8.97
CA VAL A 24 2.26 8.31 -7.91
C VAL A 24 1.19 8.02 -6.86
N TYR A 25 1.58 8.03 -5.58
CA TYR A 25 0.70 7.91 -4.44
C TYR A 25 0.47 9.28 -3.81
N HIS A 26 -0.79 9.69 -3.71
CA HIS A 26 -1.19 10.94 -3.06
C HIS A 26 -1.78 10.67 -1.68
N HIS A 27 -1.50 11.56 -0.74
CA HIS A 27 -2.07 11.58 0.60
C HIS A 27 -2.33 13.01 1.02
N HIS A 28 -3.51 13.29 1.55
CA HIS A 28 -3.89 14.63 2.00
C HIS A 28 -4.30 14.58 3.47
N THR A 29 -3.78 15.50 4.29
CA THR A 29 -4.05 15.51 5.74
C THR A 29 -5.36 16.22 6.10
N GLY A 30 -5.99 16.94 5.16
CA GLY A 30 -7.24 17.69 5.38
C GLY A 30 -7.06 19.21 5.49
N TYR A 31 -5.84 19.69 5.70
CA TYR A 31 -5.50 21.12 5.71
C TYR A 31 -5.18 21.64 4.30
N LEU A 32 -5.51 22.90 4.03
CA LEU A 32 -5.20 23.57 2.76
C LEU A 32 -3.70 23.52 2.45
N GLY A 33 -3.34 23.08 1.24
CA GLY A 33 -1.96 22.99 0.77
C GLY A 33 -1.18 21.75 1.22
N HIS A 34 -1.76 20.83 1.99
CA HIS A 34 -1.05 19.64 2.49
C HIS A 34 -1.27 18.37 1.65
N LEU A 35 -1.19 18.51 0.32
CA LEU A 35 -1.13 17.36 -0.57
C LEU A 35 0.30 16.82 -0.60
N LYS A 36 0.50 15.63 -0.04
CA LYS A 36 1.77 14.89 -0.10
C LYS A 36 1.72 13.89 -1.22
N THR A 37 2.80 13.83 -1.97
CA THR A 37 2.92 13.00 -3.16
C THR A 37 4.21 12.20 -3.05
N VAL A 38 4.13 10.89 -3.32
CA VAL A 38 5.29 9.99 -3.28
C VAL A 38 5.23 9.04 -4.48
N THR A 39 6.32 8.91 -5.20
CA THR A 39 6.40 7.98 -6.35
C THR A 39 6.53 6.53 -5.87
N ALA A 40 6.17 5.55 -6.72
CA ALA A 40 6.34 4.14 -6.39
C ALA A 40 7.81 3.78 -6.19
N LYS A 41 8.72 4.38 -6.96
CA LYS A 41 10.17 4.26 -6.79
C LYS A 41 10.62 4.66 -5.38
N GLU A 42 10.21 5.83 -4.91
CA GLU A 42 10.54 6.31 -3.56
C GLU A 42 9.88 5.45 -2.48
N LEU A 43 8.63 5.03 -2.69
CA LEU A 43 7.92 4.18 -1.74
C LEU A 43 8.57 2.79 -1.60
N MET A 44 9.10 2.22 -2.69
CA MET A 44 9.84 0.95 -2.68
C MET A 44 11.10 1.02 -1.81
N VAL A 45 11.82 2.14 -1.85
CA VAL A 45 13.02 2.34 -1.03
C VAL A 45 12.66 2.59 0.44
N LYS A 46 11.63 3.41 0.69
CA LYS A 46 11.26 3.83 2.05
C LYS A 46 10.51 2.75 2.82
N ASN A 47 9.48 2.17 2.23
CA ASN A 47 8.65 1.14 2.84
C ASN A 47 7.92 0.31 1.76
N PRO A 48 8.56 -0.73 1.21
CA PRO A 48 7.99 -1.48 0.09
C PRO A 48 6.68 -2.18 0.44
N GLY A 49 6.50 -2.61 1.69
CA GLY A 49 5.24 -3.19 2.18
C GLY A 49 4.03 -2.25 2.09
N GLU A 50 4.24 -0.94 2.08
CA GLU A 50 3.15 0.03 1.99
C GLU A 50 2.46 -0.01 0.61
N ILE A 51 3.19 -0.35 -0.46
CA ILE A 51 2.63 -0.53 -1.80
C ILE A 51 1.56 -1.62 -1.79
N LEU A 52 1.91 -2.77 -1.21
CA LEU A 52 1.02 -3.92 -1.14
C LEU A 52 -0.16 -3.66 -0.21
N LYS A 53 0.09 -3.01 0.94
CA LYS A 53 -0.97 -2.63 1.88
C LYS A 53 -2.01 -1.71 1.23
N LYS A 54 -1.58 -0.70 0.47
CA LYS A 54 -2.47 0.21 -0.27
C LYS A 54 -3.26 -0.51 -1.36
N ALA A 55 -2.62 -1.43 -2.08
CA ALA A 55 -3.28 -2.23 -3.11
C ALA A 55 -4.39 -3.12 -2.51
N VAL A 56 -4.08 -3.90 -1.47
CA VAL A 56 -5.05 -4.78 -0.81
C VAL A 56 -6.18 -3.96 -0.18
N TYR A 57 -5.88 -2.85 0.47
CA TYR A 57 -6.90 -1.97 1.05
C TYR A 57 -7.89 -1.44 0.00
N GLY A 58 -7.42 -1.16 -1.22
CA GLY A 58 -8.27 -0.76 -2.34
C GLY A 58 -9.13 -1.88 -2.90
N MET A 59 -8.71 -3.14 -2.77
CA MET A 59 -9.46 -4.33 -3.21
C MET A 59 -10.54 -4.75 -2.22
N LEU A 60 -10.44 -4.34 -0.96
CA LEU A 60 -11.44 -4.68 0.06
C LEU A 60 -12.70 -3.81 -0.05
N PRO A 61 -13.89 -4.39 0.21
CA PRO A 61 -15.15 -3.64 0.31
C PRO A 61 -15.05 -2.46 1.27
N LYS A 62 -15.59 -1.30 0.88
CA LYS A 62 -15.60 -0.09 1.72
C LYS A 62 -16.69 -0.20 2.79
N ASN A 63 -16.42 -0.95 3.85
CA ASN A 63 -17.33 -1.14 4.98
C ASN A 63 -16.57 -1.10 6.32
N LYS A 64 -17.31 -1.20 7.44
CA LYS A 64 -16.74 -1.19 8.81
C LYS A 64 -15.83 -2.40 9.10
N LEU A 65 -15.97 -3.51 8.36
CA LEU A 65 -15.18 -4.72 8.56
C LEU A 65 -13.80 -4.64 7.90
N ARG A 66 -13.62 -3.73 6.93
CA ARG A 66 -12.37 -3.57 6.17
C ARG A 66 -11.15 -3.39 7.06
N ASP A 67 -11.26 -2.57 8.11
CA ASP A 67 -10.14 -2.30 9.01
C ASP A 67 -9.80 -3.53 9.86
N GLY A 68 -10.82 -4.35 10.18
CA GLY A 68 -10.63 -5.66 10.81
C GLY A 68 -9.90 -6.64 9.89
N TRP A 69 -10.32 -6.72 8.61
CA TRP A 69 -9.67 -7.58 7.62
C TRP A 69 -8.23 -7.15 7.32
N MET A 70 -7.93 -5.85 7.32
CA MET A 70 -6.54 -5.41 7.14
C MET A 70 -5.61 -5.82 8.28
N LYS A 71 -6.12 -6.04 9.50
CA LYS A 71 -5.31 -6.56 10.61
C LYS A 71 -4.89 -8.02 10.40
N ASN A 72 -5.57 -8.74 9.51
CA ASN A 72 -5.19 -10.11 9.16
C ASN A 72 -4.03 -10.18 8.16
N LEU A 73 -3.65 -9.06 7.53
CA LEU A 73 -2.52 -8.99 6.61
C LEU A 73 -1.26 -8.53 7.35
N THR A 74 -0.25 -9.39 7.39
CA THR A 74 1.08 -9.06 7.90
C THR A 74 2.08 -9.05 6.75
N ILE A 75 2.93 -8.02 6.68
CA ILE A 75 3.90 -7.85 5.59
C ILE A 75 5.29 -7.71 6.20
N ASN A 76 6.18 -8.61 5.83
CA ASN A 76 7.58 -8.63 6.22
C ASN A 76 8.43 -8.14 5.04
N ASN A 77 9.36 -7.23 5.33
CA ASN A 77 10.28 -6.65 4.35
C ASN A 77 11.56 -7.46 4.21
#